data_AF-A0A292SNN8-F1
#
_entry.id   AF-A0A292SNN8-F1
#
_cell.length_a   1.000
_cell.length_b   1.000
_cell.length_c   1.000
_cell.angle_alpha   90.00
_cell.angle_beta   90.00
_cell.angle_gamma   90.00
#
_symmetry.space_group_name_H-M   'P 1'
#
loop_
_entity.id
_entity.type
_entity.pdbx_description
1 polymer ?
#
loop_
_entity_poly.entity_id
_entity_poly.type
_entity_poly.pdbx_seq_one_letter_code
_entity_poly.pdbx_strand_id
1 'polypeptide(L)'
;MNQIFFNSLNTIKYPFQKNKEHLPRQNVSFAQRRTSVDVYEKTYTIIPYDIREDLHSLEYSFKQIKEILDKKTGEGVKSLINASGKFNTVDGITFKNVGDACDNVSFDSGSFKNLSGTIRITQRSSAGEIKQGWLIHNDRVVKNYNPSNPNSLPNNIEYYSLEELQQSGINDKLRNVLANLDPVMLKVRQLAVAQKDTHLKTPAATISEDALHSLDKIQDLTDKVIKTADEIPHSTLYKLNVKFPDYKQISGQSSYTFQNLGDDKIQINYSTIDSKKLGYLQRLMVYDKEGQIRTGYLISDNKIVANFNPKIPAMMPEKFYYVDENKIQNAHYSQAFEDYLNLYSDAINAYLKHITPDNNPASLPQEYAPVMESVRNCFESIEDKFAKINKVKVSKLKTSYPDFLNMAGKRGYTFKNAGPNNETINIMRCKTKQCNDILKITVFDDKGDIKDYLLVQDNFVISNYNPKYPMDIPSAPKFYNSRDIYKLSAFDYLESLNAKIADFEKFVDEKITKKQQSKEEKRLQPEKVFEPKPISKKLGYKGIVAQCKRDFKEAVAKLQQGKEAKEDFFKALDDIRAKVEDYFGE
;
A
#
# COMPACT_ATOMS: atom_id res chain seq x y z
N MET A 1 -60.10 33.40 -35.66
CA MET A 1 -58.97 32.71 -35.03
C MET A 1 -58.66 31.37 -35.71
N ASN A 2 -59.23 31.10 -36.89
CA ASN A 2 -58.43 31.05 -38.13
C ASN A 2 -57.33 32.12 -38.27
N GLN A 3 -56.24 31.72 -38.95
CA GLN A 3 -55.33 32.57 -39.75
C GLN A 3 -53.90 32.87 -39.24
N ILE A 4 -53.17 31.92 -38.64
CA ILE A 4 -51.68 32.04 -38.52
C ILE A 4 -50.87 30.76 -38.87
N PHE A 5 -51.48 29.58 -39.04
CA PHE A 5 -50.70 28.34 -39.30
C PHE A 5 -50.62 27.86 -40.77
N PHE A 6 -51.04 28.66 -41.75
CA PHE A 6 -51.19 28.21 -43.15
C PHE A 6 -50.45 29.02 -44.25
N ASN A 7 -49.56 29.95 -43.91
CA ASN A 7 -48.93 30.84 -44.90
C ASN A 7 -47.41 30.67 -45.13
N SER A 8 -46.87 29.44 -45.08
CA SER A 8 -45.49 29.21 -45.61
C SER A 8 -45.28 27.90 -46.36
N LEU A 9 -46.36 27.18 -46.74
CA LEU A 9 -46.31 25.88 -47.41
C LEU A 9 -46.80 25.88 -48.88
N ASN A 10 -46.70 27.00 -49.60
CA ASN A 10 -47.06 27.06 -51.02
C ASN A 10 -46.04 27.83 -51.86
N THR A 11 -44.92 27.18 -52.13
CA THR A 11 -44.14 27.23 -53.38
C THR A 11 -43.17 26.06 -53.22
N ILE A 12 -43.39 24.90 -53.82
CA ILE A 12 -43.05 24.60 -55.21
C ILE A 12 -43.73 23.27 -55.58
N LYS A 13 -44.51 23.26 -56.67
CA LYS A 13 -44.95 22.04 -57.36
C LYS A 13 -43.80 21.53 -58.24
N TYR A 14 -43.47 20.25 -58.12
CA TYR A 14 -42.65 19.49 -59.08
C TYR A 14 -43.37 19.39 -60.44
N PRO A 15 -42.62 19.20 -61.55
CA PRO A 15 -42.61 17.86 -62.13
C PRO A 15 -41.25 17.39 -62.69
N PHE A 16 -41.00 16.10 -62.50
CA PHE A 16 -40.09 15.19 -63.21
C PHE A 16 -39.15 15.76 -64.30
N GLN A 17 -37.84 15.59 -64.10
CA GLN A 17 -36.93 15.16 -65.17
C GLN A 17 -35.79 14.29 -64.60
N LYS A 18 -35.59 13.13 -65.23
CA LYS A 18 -34.38 12.30 -65.15
C LYS A 18 -33.16 13.20 -65.32
N ASN A 19 -32.35 13.39 -64.29
CA ASN A 19 -31.00 13.87 -64.45
C ASN A 19 -30.05 12.89 -63.77
N LYS A 20 -29.23 12.24 -64.60
CA LYS A 20 -27.97 11.63 -64.18
C LYS A 20 -27.27 12.66 -63.28
N GLU A 21 -26.86 12.27 -62.08
CA GLU A 21 -25.94 13.06 -61.29
C GLU A 21 -24.65 13.21 -62.11
N HIS A 22 -24.54 14.34 -62.80
CA HIS A 22 -23.29 14.84 -63.32
C HIS A 22 -22.43 15.18 -62.11
N LEU A 23 -21.52 14.25 -61.76
CA LEU A 23 -20.32 14.59 -61.00
C LEU A 23 -19.65 15.77 -61.72
N PRO A 24 -19.42 16.91 -61.05
CA PRO A 24 -18.80 18.05 -61.69
C PRO A 24 -17.37 17.67 -62.12
N ARG A 25 -16.98 18.11 -63.32
CA ARG A 25 -15.57 18.14 -63.72
C ARG A 25 -14.78 18.93 -62.66
N GLN A 26 -13.59 18.46 -62.32
CA GLN A 26 -12.62 19.16 -61.47
C GLN A 26 -12.34 20.54 -62.07
N ASN A 27 -12.93 21.57 -61.49
CA ASN A 27 -12.52 22.97 -61.58
C ASN A 27 -13.19 23.67 -60.40
N VAL A 28 -12.59 23.54 -59.22
CA VAL A 28 -12.98 24.31 -58.05
C VAL A 28 -11.93 25.41 -57.91
N SER A 29 -12.28 26.65 -58.22
CA SER A 29 -11.38 27.79 -58.02
C SER A 29 -11.14 27.98 -56.52
N PHE A 30 -9.93 27.69 -56.05
CA PHE A 30 -9.51 28.03 -54.69
C PHE A 30 -9.17 29.53 -54.61
N ALA A 31 -10.19 30.35 -54.40
CA ALA A 31 -9.99 31.73 -53.94
C ALA A 31 -10.05 31.79 -52.41
N GLN A 32 -9.00 32.37 -51.82
CA GLN A 32 -8.88 32.88 -50.45
C GLN A 32 -8.62 31.89 -49.31
N ARG A 33 -7.33 31.78 -48.95
CA ARG A 33 -6.82 31.94 -47.56
C ARG A 33 -5.34 32.34 -47.63
N ARG A 34 -5.05 33.64 -47.50
CA ARG A 34 -3.72 34.16 -47.16
C ARG A 34 -3.90 35.21 -46.08
N THR A 35 -3.33 34.93 -44.90
CA THR A 35 -2.95 35.97 -43.94
C THR A 35 -1.59 35.61 -43.37
N SER A 36 -0.65 36.55 -43.52
CA SER A 36 0.60 36.78 -42.75
C SER A 36 1.72 35.74 -42.96
N VAL A 37 2.98 36.04 -43.28
CA VAL A 37 3.81 37.25 -43.28
C VAL A 37 4.92 37.09 -44.34
N ASP A 38 5.30 38.21 -44.95
CA ASP A 38 6.37 38.41 -45.93
C ASP A 38 7.80 38.08 -45.46
N VAL A 39 8.70 38.10 -46.46
CA VAL A 39 10.18 38.22 -46.42
C VAL A 39 10.92 36.88 -46.48
N TYR A 40 11.00 36.26 -47.67
CA TYR A 40 12.18 35.56 -48.24
C TYR A 40 11.82 34.84 -49.57
N GLU A 41 11.27 35.55 -50.56
CA GLU A 41 11.00 34.95 -51.89
C GLU A 41 11.35 35.90 -53.02
N LYS A 42 12.64 36.02 -53.34
CA LYS A 42 13.07 36.62 -54.62
C LYS A 42 14.00 35.73 -55.46
N THR A 43 14.25 34.48 -55.04
CA THR A 43 15.20 33.58 -55.72
C THR A 43 14.70 32.17 -56.03
N TYR A 44 13.56 31.75 -55.48
CA TYR A 44 13.02 30.39 -55.66
C TYR A 44 11.60 30.41 -56.15
N THR A 45 11.27 29.53 -57.10
CA THR A 45 9.97 29.55 -57.80
C THR A 45 9.04 28.48 -57.24
N ILE A 46 7.81 28.91 -57.00
CA ILE A 46 6.68 28.01 -56.79
C ILE A 46 6.36 27.30 -58.12
N ILE A 47 6.05 26.00 -58.10
CA ILE A 47 5.64 25.27 -59.31
C ILE A 47 4.49 25.98 -60.03
N PRO A 48 4.40 25.86 -61.38
CA PRO A 48 3.33 26.44 -62.17
C PRO A 48 1.94 26.15 -61.59
N TYR A 49 1.04 27.13 -61.74
CA TYR A 49 -0.28 27.10 -61.11
C TYR A 49 -1.10 25.85 -61.48
N ASP A 50 -1.07 25.44 -62.75
CA ASP A 50 -1.77 24.25 -63.24
C ASP A 50 -1.25 22.96 -62.59
N ILE A 51 0.07 22.81 -62.47
CA ILE A 51 0.69 21.66 -61.79
C ILE A 51 0.30 21.63 -60.31
N ARG A 52 0.23 22.81 -59.69
CA ARG A 52 -0.11 22.94 -58.27
C ARG A 52 -1.56 22.53 -57.99
N GLU A 53 -2.50 22.96 -58.82
CA GLU A 53 -3.90 22.58 -58.73
C GLU A 53 -4.06 21.05 -58.85
N ASP A 54 -3.41 20.44 -59.86
CA ASP A 54 -3.42 18.98 -60.04
C ASP A 54 -2.83 18.27 -58.81
N LEU A 55 -1.72 18.77 -58.28
CA LEU A 55 -1.04 18.20 -57.12
C LEU A 55 -1.91 18.24 -55.86
N HIS A 56 -2.58 19.36 -55.58
CA HIS A 56 -3.48 19.49 -54.43
C HIS A 56 -4.76 18.68 -54.60
N SER A 57 -5.28 18.55 -55.83
CA SER A 57 -6.43 17.68 -56.12
C SER A 57 -6.10 16.20 -55.85
N LEU A 58 -4.91 15.75 -56.26
CA LEU A 58 -4.41 14.41 -55.98
C LEU A 58 -4.09 14.21 -54.50
N GLU A 59 -3.50 15.22 -53.84
CA GLU A 59 -3.27 15.19 -52.40
C GLU A 59 -4.58 15.01 -51.62
N TYR A 60 -5.63 15.74 -51.99
CA TYR A 60 -6.94 15.61 -51.38
C TYR A 60 -7.52 14.21 -51.60
N SER A 61 -7.44 13.69 -52.82
CA SER A 61 -7.92 12.34 -53.16
C SER A 61 -7.15 11.26 -52.40
N PHE A 62 -5.82 11.39 -52.31
CA PHE A 62 -4.96 10.53 -51.53
C PHE A 62 -5.34 10.53 -50.04
N LYS A 63 -5.55 11.70 -49.44
CA LYS A 63 -5.96 11.83 -48.04
C LYS A 63 -7.29 11.12 -47.77
N GLN A 64 -8.26 11.23 -48.66
CA GLN A 64 -9.54 10.50 -48.54
C GLN A 64 -9.36 8.98 -48.62
N ILE A 65 -8.57 8.50 -49.59
CA ILE A 65 -8.27 7.06 -49.70
C ILE A 65 -7.60 6.57 -48.42
N LYS A 66 -6.58 7.30 -47.93
CA LYS A 66 -5.83 6.97 -46.72
C LYS A 66 -6.74 6.92 -45.49
N GLU A 67 -7.62 7.90 -45.31
CA GLU A 67 -8.57 7.93 -44.20
C GLU A 67 -9.50 6.70 -44.18
N ILE A 68 -9.96 6.26 -45.36
CA ILE A 68 -10.81 5.06 -45.48
C ILE A 68 -9.99 3.80 -45.18
N LEU A 69 -8.78 3.67 -45.76
CA LEU A 69 -7.91 2.53 -45.50
C LEU A 69 -7.53 2.41 -44.03
N ASP A 70 -7.31 3.53 -43.34
CA ASP A 70 -6.98 3.56 -41.91
C ASP A 70 -8.11 3.02 -41.03
N LYS A 71 -9.36 3.10 -41.49
CA LYS A 71 -10.56 2.58 -40.81
C LYS A 71 -10.87 1.10 -41.15
N LYS A 72 -10.22 0.50 -42.14
CA LYS A 72 -10.51 -0.86 -42.65
C LYS A 72 -9.72 -1.96 -41.93
N THR A 73 -10.31 -3.15 -41.75
CA THR A 73 -9.56 -4.34 -41.30
C THR A 73 -8.53 -4.78 -42.35
N GLY A 74 -7.60 -5.66 -41.98
CA GLY A 74 -6.65 -6.23 -42.96
C GLY A 74 -7.34 -6.95 -44.12
N GLU A 75 -8.47 -7.62 -43.86
CA GLU A 75 -9.33 -8.21 -44.90
C GLU A 75 -10.03 -7.14 -45.74
N GLY A 76 -10.55 -6.09 -45.11
CA GLY A 76 -11.17 -4.96 -45.81
C GLY A 76 -10.20 -4.26 -46.77
N VAL A 77 -8.95 -4.05 -46.36
CA VAL A 77 -7.89 -3.51 -47.24
C VAL A 77 -7.59 -4.46 -48.39
N LYS A 78 -7.44 -5.76 -48.14
CA LYS A 78 -7.22 -6.78 -49.19
C LYS A 78 -8.37 -6.82 -50.19
N SER A 79 -9.61 -6.76 -49.72
CA SER A 79 -10.80 -6.72 -50.57
C SER A 79 -10.78 -5.51 -51.50
N LEU A 80 -10.44 -4.33 -50.98
CA LEU A 80 -10.33 -3.09 -51.76
C LEU A 80 -9.19 -3.16 -52.79
N ILE A 81 -8.03 -3.69 -52.41
CA ILE A 81 -6.89 -3.93 -53.32
C ILE A 81 -7.30 -4.88 -54.45
N ASN A 82 -7.93 -6.01 -54.13
CA ASN A 82 -8.34 -7.02 -55.11
C ASN A 82 -9.43 -6.50 -56.06
N ALA A 83 -10.43 -5.80 -55.53
CA ALA A 83 -11.52 -5.22 -56.32
C ALA A 83 -11.02 -4.08 -57.23
N SER A 84 -10.02 -3.32 -56.78
CA SER A 84 -9.41 -2.26 -57.58
C SER A 84 -8.50 -2.82 -58.67
N GLY A 85 -7.58 -3.73 -58.30
CA GLY A 85 -6.46 -4.17 -59.15
C GLY A 85 -5.47 -3.06 -59.52
N LYS A 86 -5.64 -1.84 -59.00
CA LYS A 86 -4.93 -0.62 -59.43
C LYS A 86 -4.07 0.01 -58.35
N PHE A 87 -3.97 -0.56 -57.15
CA PHE A 87 -3.04 -0.07 -56.13
C PHE A 87 -2.56 -1.17 -55.17
N ASN A 88 -1.56 -0.88 -54.35
CA ASN A 88 -1.13 -1.69 -53.21
C ASN A 88 -0.73 -0.78 -52.03
N THR A 89 -0.44 -1.38 -50.88
CA THR A 89 -0.07 -0.68 -49.63
C THR A 89 1.24 -1.18 -49.00
N VAL A 90 2.09 -1.89 -49.75
CA VAL A 90 3.29 -2.57 -49.20
C VAL A 90 4.34 -1.56 -48.73
N ASP A 91 4.54 -0.48 -49.49
CA ASP A 91 5.50 0.59 -49.22
C ASP A 91 4.82 1.97 -49.31
N GLY A 92 3.70 2.13 -48.60
CA GLY A 92 2.76 3.22 -48.81
C GLY A 92 1.80 2.95 -49.97
N ILE A 93 1.00 3.95 -50.37
CA ILE A 93 0.02 3.77 -51.45
C ILE A 93 0.71 3.91 -52.80
N THR A 94 0.82 2.79 -53.52
CA THR A 94 1.38 2.75 -54.87
C THR A 94 0.29 2.37 -55.87
N PHE A 95 0.07 3.24 -56.85
CA PHE A 95 -0.88 3.05 -57.94
C PHE A 95 -0.21 2.30 -59.09
N LYS A 96 -0.91 1.32 -59.67
CA LYS A 96 -0.39 0.40 -60.69
C LYS A 96 -1.01 0.69 -62.05
N ASN A 97 -0.26 0.37 -63.11
CA ASN A 97 -0.71 0.49 -64.50
C ASN A 97 -1.15 1.93 -64.82
N VAL A 98 -0.26 2.88 -64.51
CA VAL A 98 -0.44 4.32 -64.70
C VAL A 98 0.12 4.72 -66.07
N GLY A 99 -0.71 5.35 -66.90
CA GLY A 99 -0.37 5.75 -68.28
C GLY A 99 -0.13 4.57 -69.24
N ASP A 100 0.21 4.87 -70.49
CA ASP A 100 0.41 3.87 -71.56
C ASP A 100 1.61 2.95 -71.31
N ALA A 101 2.60 3.42 -70.55
CA ALA A 101 3.79 2.65 -70.17
C ALA A 101 3.52 1.63 -69.04
N CYS A 102 2.30 1.60 -68.50
CA CYS A 102 1.90 0.74 -67.38
C CYS A 102 2.84 0.87 -66.15
N ASP A 103 3.22 2.11 -65.83
CA ASP A 103 4.14 2.39 -64.73
C ASP A 103 3.46 2.24 -63.36
N ASN A 104 4.27 2.12 -62.32
CA ASN A 104 3.85 2.15 -60.93
C ASN A 104 4.21 3.52 -60.34
N VAL A 105 3.24 4.21 -59.76
CA VAL A 105 3.45 5.54 -59.17
C VAL A 105 3.09 5.51 -57.68
N SER A 106 4.08 5.73 -56.82
CA SER A 106 3.88 5.91 -55.38
C SER A 106 3.62 7.39 -55.10
N PHE A 107 2.60 7.68 -54.31
CA PHE A 107 2.22 9.04 -53.90
C PHE A 107 2.10 9.07 -52.38
N ASP A 108 2.70 10.05 -51.72
CA ASP A 108 2.67 10.18 -50.26
C ASP A 108 2.56 11.65 -49.84
N SER A 109 1.56 11.95 -49.01
CA SER A 109 1.36 13.26 -48.38
C SER A 109 1.12 13.10 -46.88
N GLY A 110 1.77 13.94 -46.08
CA GLY A 110 1.52 14.04 -44.63
C GLY A 110 2.20 12.99 -43.76
N SER A 111 3.14 12.20 -44.30
CA SER A 111 3.87 11.16 -43.54
C SER A 111 5.21 11.66 -42.96
N PHE A 112 5.56 12.94 -43.14
CA PHE A 112 6.88 13.50 -42.81
C PHE A 112 6.87 14.27 -41.49
N LYS A 113 7.50 13.71 -40.44
CA LYS A 113 7.71 14.43 -39.16
C LYS A 113 8.59 15.66 -39.41
N ASN A 114 8.13 16.83 -38.97
CA ASN A 114 8.82 18.14 -39.07
C ASN A 114 8.92 18.75 -40.48
N LEU A 115 8.21 18.20 -41.49
CA LEU A 115 8.15 18.74 -42.86
C LEU A 115 6.69 18.76 -43.36
N SER A 116 5.84 19.56 -42.69
CA SER A 116 4.45 19.75 -43.10
C SER A 116 4.35 20.34 -44.51
N GLY A 117 3.32 19.97 -45.28
CA GLY A 117 3.16 20.47 -46.66
C GLY A 117 4.09 19.80 -47.67
N THR A 118 4.59 18.59 -47.36
CA THR A 118 5.45 17.81 -48.25
C THR A 118 4.69 16.70 -48.97
N ILE A 119 4.89 16.62 -50.28
CA ILE A 119 4.38 15.56 -51.16
C ILE A 119 5.57 14.87 -51.82
N ARG A 120 5.55 13.54 -51.80
CA ARG A 120 6.55 12.70 -52.47
C ARG A 120 5.89 11.87 -53.55
N ILE A 121 6.49 11.91 -54.75
CA ILE A 121 6.04 11.16 -55.92
C ILE A 121 7.21 10.35 -56.44
N THR A 122 7.03 9.06 -56.67
CA THR A 122 8.05 8.19 -57.25
C THR A 122 7.42 7.33 -58.35
N GLN A 123 7.96 7.43 -59.56
CA GLN A 123 7.55 6.62 -60.71
C GLN A 123 8.55 5.50 -60.95
N ARG A 124 8.03 4.28 -61.04
CA ARG A 124 8.76 3.06 -61.33
C ARG A 124 8.22 2.41 -62.59
N SER A 125 9.07 1.68 -63.32
CA SER A 125 8.63 0.78 -64.38
C SER A 125 7.70 -0.31 -63.83
N SER A 126 7.02 -1.03 -64.72
CA SER A 126 6.26 -2.23 -64.36
C SER A 126 7.13 -3.29 -63.67
N ALA A 127 8.44 -3.33 -63.98
CA ALA A 127 9.44 -4.19 -63.34
C ALA A 127 9.96 -3.66 -61.98
N GLY A 128 9.58 -2.44 -61.58
CA GLY A 128 9.93 -1.86 -60.27
C GLY A 128 11.16 -0.94 -60.25
N GLU A 129 11.82 -0.75 -61.40
CA GLU A 129 12.98 0.14 -61.54
C GLU A 129 12.55 1.62 -61.45
N ILE A 130 13.27 2.42 -60.67
CA ILE A 130 12.95 3.85 -60.50
C ILE A 130 13.28 4.60 -61.79
N LYS A 131 12.27 5.20 -62.42
CA LYS A 131 12.45 6.08 -63.58
C LYS A 131 12.74 7.51 -63.16
N GLN A 132 11.94 8.01 -62.22
CA GLN A 132 12.03 9.39 -61.72
C GLN A 132 11.26 9.55 -60.41
N GLY A 133 11.55 10.62 -59.68
CA GLY A 133 10.84 10.96 -58.46
C GLY A 133 11.10 12.39 -58.02
N TRP A 134 10.16 12.94 -57.26
CA TRP A 134 10.18 14.31 -56.79
C TRP A 134 9.74 14.38 -55.34
N LEU A 135 10.39 15.29 -54.60
CA LEU A 135 9.95 15.74 -53.29
C LEU A 135 9.54 17.20 -53.47
N ILE A 136 8.31 17.52 -53.10
CA ILE A 136 7.71 18.84 -53.25
C ILE A 136 7.35 19.32 -51.86
N HIS A 137 7.93 20.43 -51.42
CA HIS A 137 7.71 21.00 -50.10
C HIS A 137 7.26 22.44 -50.25
N ASN A 138 6.07 22.76 -49.72
CA ASN A 138 5.42 24.08 -49.86
C ASN A 138 5.42 24.55 -51.33
N ASP A 139 4.90 23.69 -52.21
CA ASP A 139 4.73 23.94 -53.66
C ASP A 139 6.04 24.19 -54.43
N ARG A 140 7.18 23.77 -53.88
CA ARG A 140 8.50 23.89 -54.53
C ARG A 140 9.18 22.54 -54.63
N VAL A 141 9.84 22.31 -55.76
CA VAL A 141 10.60 21.08 -55.99
C VAL A 141 11.94 21.14 -55.23
N VAL A 142 12.21 20.12 -54.43
CA VAL A 142 13.45 19.97 -53.66
C VAL A 142 14.56 19.46 -54.58
N LYS A 143 15.65 20.24 -54.67
CA LYS A 143 16.78 20.02 -55.57
C LYS A 143 17.68 18.87 -55.13
N ASN A 144 17.96 18.80 -53.84
CA ASN A 144 18.87 17.81 -53.26
C ASN A 144 18.17 16.53 -52.79
N TYR A 145 16.99 16.22 -53.35
CA TYR A 145 16.30 14.95 -53.14
C TYR A 145 16.89 13.86 -54.03
N ASN A 146 17.17 12.69 -53.44
CA ASN A 146 17.68 11.53 -54.18
C ASN A 146 16.54 10.59 -54.57
N PRO A 147 16.05 10.61 -55.83
CA PRO A 147 14.95 9.74 -56.25
C PRO A 147 15.31 8.25 -56.22
N SER A 148 16.59 7.88 -56.32
CA SER A 148 17.05 6.49 -56.26
C SER A 148 16.95 5.88 -54.86
N ASN A 149 16.89 6.72 -53.82
CA ASN A 149 16.60 6.31 -52.46
C ASN A 149 15.44 7.15 -51.90
N PRO A 150 14.19 6.85 -52.30
CA PRO A 150 13.06 7.73 -52.05
C PRO A 150 12.69 7.87 -50.57
N ASN A 151 13.20 7.00 -49.69
CA ASN A 151 12.99 7.04 -48.25
C ASN A 151 14.02 7.91 -47.51
N SER A 152 15.06 8.37 -48.18
CA SER A 152 16.08 9.25 -47.61
C SER A 152 15.70 10.71 -47.84
N LEU A 153 15.28 11.40 -46.78
CA LEU A 153 15.04 12.84 -46.80
C LEU A 153 16.36 13.62 -46.68
N PRO A 154 16.50 14.77 -47.34
CA PRO A 154 17.69 15.60 -47.20
C PRO A 154 17.73 16.27 -45.81
N ASN A 155 18.92 16.37 -45.21
CA ASN A 155 19.12 16.98 -43.90
C ASN A 155 18.88 18.51 -43.91
N ASN A 156 19.16 19.16 -45.04
CA ASN A 156 18.86 20.57 -45.31
C ASN A 156 18.09 20.64 -46.63
N ILE A 157 17.02 21.42 -46.75
CA ILE A 157 16.22 21.48 -47.97
C ILE A 157 16.75 22.59 -48.88
N GLU A 158 17.10 22.23 -50.11
CA GLU A 158 17.42 23.17 -51.19
C GLU A 158 16.33 23.10 -52.26
N TYR A 159 15.96 24.23 -52.83
CA TYR A 159 14.95 24.29 -53.89
C TYR A 159 15.59 24.62 -55.24
N TYR A 160 14.94 24.18 -56.31
CA TYR A 160 15.26 24.70 -57.63
C TYR A 160 14.86 26.18 -57.77
N SER A 161 15.69 26.97 -58.45
CA SER A 161 15.36 28.31 -58.92
C SER A 161 14.47 28.27 -60.18
N LEU A 162 13.98 29.45 -60.63
CA LEU A 162 13.14 29.57 -61.84
C LEU A 162 13.84 29.02 -63.09
N GLU A 163 15.07 29.46 -63.31
CA GLU A 163 15.85 29.13 -64.50
C GLU A 163 16.18 27.63 -64.52
N GLU A 164 16.53 27.05 -63.37
CA GLU A 164 16.82 25.61 -63.27
C GLU A 164 15.56 24.76 -63.49
N LEU A 165 14.39 25.20 -63.00
CA LEU A 165 13.12 24.50 -63.27
C LEU A 165 12.75 24.54 -64.76
N GLN A 166 12.97 25.67 -65.43
CA GLN A 166 12.69 25.83 -66.85
C GLN A 166 13.64 25.00 -67.73
N GLN A 167 14.92 24.91 -67.35
CA GLN A 167 15.93 24.15 -68.10
C GLN A 167 15.87 22.63 -67.85
N SER A 168 15.39 22.19 -66.68
CA SER A 168 15.41 20.78 -66.27
C SER A 168 14.30 19.91 -66.90
N GLY A 169 13.28 20.52 -67.50
CA GLY A 169 12.10 19.81 -68.01
C GLY A 169 11.28 19.12 -66.92
N ILE A 170 11.50 19.45 -65.63
CA ILE A 170 10.81 18.84 -64.49
C ILE A 170 9.31 19.10 -64.56
N ASN A 171 8.89 20.31 -64.94
CA ASN A 171 7.48 20.68 -65.01
C ASN A 171 6.71 19.79 -65.99
N ASP A 172 7.25 19.52 -67.19
CA ASP A 172 6.58 18.69 -68.19
C ASP A 172 6.53 17.22 -67.77
N LYS A 173 7.61 16.71 -67.15
CA LYS A 173 7.64 15.35 -66.60
C LYS A 173 6.64 15.18 -65.46
N LEU A 174 6.56 16.17 -64.55
CA LEU A 174 5.63 16.16 -63.43
C LEU A 174 4.18 16.24 -63.94
N ARG A 175 3.87 17.17 -64.86
CA ARG A 175 2.55 17.25 -65.53
C ARG A 175 2.13 15.91 -66.10
N ASN A 176 3.01 15.25 -66.86
CA ASN A 176 2.70 13.96 -67.47
C ASN A 176 2.42 12.87 -66.42
N VAL A 177 3.18 12.82 -65.33
CA VAL A 177 2.94 11.85 -64.26
C VAL A 177 1.62 12.13 -63.54
N LEU A 178 1.32 13.40 -63.22
CA LEU A 178 0.07 13.77 -62.54
C LEU A 178 -1.15 13.47 -63.42
N ALA A 179 -1.11 13.86 -64.70
CA ALA A 179 -2.19 13.63 -65.65
C ALA A 179 -2.50 12.13 -65.85
N ASN A 180 -1.47 11.27 -65.83
CA ASN A 180 -1.67 9.83 -65.91
C ASN A 180 -2.15 9.22 -64.58
N LEU A 181 -1.75 9.78 -63.44
CA LEU A 181 -2.10 9.29 -62.12
C LEU A 181 -3.55 9.61 -61.74
N ASP A 182 -4.05 10.79 -62.10
CA ASP A 182 -5.40 11.26 -61.75
C ASP A 182 -6.53 10.26 -62.08
N PRO A 183 -6.67 9.73 -63.31
CA PRO A 183 -7.74 8.78 -63.61
C PRO A 183 -7.65 7.48 -62.80
N VAL A 184 -6.43 7.03 -62.46
CA VAL A 184 -6.22 5.83 -61.64
C VAL A 184 -6.58 6.09 -60.18
N MET A 185 -6.09 7.19 -59.61
CA MET A 185 -6.37 7.57 -58.23
C MET A 185 -7.86 7.88 -58.02
N LEU A 186 -8.52 8.52 -58.99
CA LEU A 186 -9.96 8.77 -58.97
C LEU A 186 -10.75 7.46 -58.90
N LYS A 187 -10.40 6.46 -59.70
CA LYS A 187 -11.07 5.14 -59.68
C LYS A 187 -10.88 4.43 -58.34
N VAL A 188 -9.67 4.46 -57.78
CA VAL A 188 -9.39 3.91 -56.44
C VAL A 188 -10.22 4.63 -55.38
N ARG A 189 -10.28 5.96 -55.43
CA ARG A 189 -11.07 6.79 -54.52
C ARG A 189 -12.56 6.47 -54.60
N GLN A 190 -13.14 6.40 -55.81
CA GLN A 190 -14.55 6.06 -56.00
C GLN A 190 -14.89 4.70 -55.40
N LEU A 191 -14.03 3.70 -55.62
CA LEU A 191 -14.19 2.38 -55.02
C LEU A 191 -14.08 2.42 -53.49
N ALA A 192 -13.08 3.14 -52.97
CA ALA A 192 -12.90 3.30 -51.53
C ALA A 192 -14.12 3.94 -50.88
N VAL A 193 -14.67 4.99 -51.49
CA VAL A 193 -15.90 5.67 -51.03
C VAL A 193 -17.11 4.74 -51.11
N ALA A 194 -17.27 3.99 -52.20
CA ALA A 194 -18.38 3.05 -52.37
C ALA A 194 -18.36 1.92 -51.32
N GLN A 195 -17.16 1.53 -50.87
CA GLN A 195 -16.98 0.51 -49.85
C GLN A 195 -16.70 1.11 -48.45
N LYS A 196 -16.85 2.41 -48.24
CA LYS A 196 -16.34 3.06 -47.01
C LYS A 196 -16.88 2.44 -45.72
N ASP A 197 -18.11 1.91 -45.74
CA ASP A 197 -18.82 1.38 -44.56
C ASP A 197 -18.75 -0.16 -44.41
N THR A 198 -17.90 -0.84 -45.17
CA THR A 198 -17.77 -2.32 -45.13
C THR A 198 -16.45 -2.76 -44.48
N HIS A 199 -16.39 -3.95 -43.86
CA HIS A 199 -15.15 -4.52 -43.28
C HIS A 199 -14.34 -3.52 -42.41
N LEU A 200 -15.03 -2.77 -41.58
CA LEU A 200 -14.45 -1.75 -40.71
C LEU A 200 -13.74 -2.39 -39.52
N LYS A 201 -12.67 -1.73 -39.04
CA LYS A 201 -12.13 -2.01 -37.71
C LYS A 201 -13.22 -1.72 -36.68
N THR A 202 -13.43 -2.62 -35.75
CA THR A 202 -14.24 -2.31 -34.57
C THR A 202 -13.57 -1.17 -33.80
N PRO A 203 -14.31 -0.14 -33.36
CA PRO A 203 -13.75 0.93 -32.55
C PRO A 203 -13.09 0.37 -31.28
N ALA A 204 -12.05 1.06 -30.83
CA ALA A 204 -11.49 0.81 -29.51
C ALA A 204 -12.52 1.19 -28.45
N ALA A 205 -12.93 0.24 -27.61
CA ALA A 205 -13.87 0.53 -26.54
C ALA A 205 -13.19 1.23 -25.38
N THR A 206 -13.88 2.24 -24.86
CA THR A 206 -13.60 2.78 -23.53
C THR A 206 -14.14 1.82 -22.48
N ILE A 207 -13.48 1.76 -21.32
CA ILE A 207 -14.03 1.06 -20.16
C ILE A 207 -15.32 1.75 -19.67
N SER A 208 -16.14 1.02 -18.92
CA SER A 208 -17.41 1.52 -18.37
C SER A 208 -17.18 2.72 -17.45
N GLU A 209 -18.20 3.55 -17.28
CA GLU A 209 -18.18 4.67 -16.33
C GLU A 209 -17.98 4.19 -14.89
N ASP A 210 -18.58 3.04 -14.54
CA ASP A 210 -18.39 2.39 -13.24
C ASP A 210 -16.94 1.95 -13.02
N ALA A 211 -16.29 1.33 -14.02
CA ALA A 211 -14.89 0.96 -13.93
C ALA A 211 -13.97 2.19 -13.82
N LEU A 212 -14.29 3.29 -14.52
CA LEU A 212 -13.56 4.56 -14.39
C LEU A 212 -13.66 5.13 -12.98
N HIS A 213 -14.88 5.20 -12.45
CA HIS A 213 -15.12 5.67 -11.09
C HIS A 213 -14.38 4.80 -10.05
N SER A 214 -14.36 3.49 -10.24
CA SER A 214 -13.59 2.58 -9.37
C SER A 214 -12.08 2.81 -9.48
N LEU A 215 -11.53 3.06 -10.66
CA LEU A 215 -10.12 3.41 -10.83
C LEU A 215 -9.75 4.73 -10.14
N ASP A 216 -10.60 5.76 -10.29
CA ASP A 216 -10.40 7.06 -9.64
C ASP A 216 -10.45 6.93 -8.11
N LYS A 217 -11.40 6.14 -7.60
CA LYS A 217 -11.52 5.82 -6.17
C LYS A 217 -10.28 5.08 -5.66
N ILE A 218 -9.77 4.09 -6.40
CA ILE A 218 -8.55 3.36 -6.04
C ILE A 218 -7.35 4.32 -5.96
N GLN A 219 -7.24 5.25 -6.92
CA GLN A 219 -6.17 6.23 -6.92
C GLN A 219 -6.24 7.14 -5.68
N ASP A 220 -7.40 7.72 -5.39
CA ASP A 220 -7.60 8.57 -4.19
C ASP A 220 -7.31 7.81 -2.88
N LEU A 221 -7.74 6.54 -2.78
CA LEU A 221 -7.43 5.70 -1.62
C LEU A 221 -5.93 5.42 -1.51
N THR A 222 -5.25 5.14 -2.63
CA THR A 222 -3.81 4.90 -2.65
C THR A 222 -3.04 6.12 -2.16
N ASP A 223 -3.40 7.32 -2.64
CA ASP A 223 -2.76 8.57 -2.25
C ASP A 223 -2.98 8.87 -0.75
N LYS A 224 -4.17 8.59 -0.22
CA LYS A 224 -4.48 8.68 1.21
C LYS A 224 -3.66 7.70 2.04
N VAL A 225 -3.51 6.46 1.57
CA VAL A 225 -2.70 5.44 2.24
C VAL A 225 -1.24 5.87 2.29
N ILE A 226 -0.66 6.34 1.17
CA ILE A 226 0.73 6.81 1.12
C ILE A 226 0.93 7.95 2.12
N LYS A 227 0.08 8.98 2.06
CA LYS A 227 0.16 10.13 2.98
C LYS A 227 0.05 9.71 4.45
N THR A 228 -0.87 8.80 4.77
CA THR A 228 -1.07 8.33 6.14
C THR A 228 0.11 7.49 6.61
N ALA A 229 0.67 6.65 5.74
CA ALA A 229 1.83 5.82 6.03
C ALA A 229 3.09 6.66 6.30
N ASP A 230 3.30 7.74 5.55
CA ASP A 230 4.44 8.66 5.71
C ASP A 230 4.44 9.37 7.07
N GLU A 231 3.28 9.56 7.70
CA GLU A 231 3.15 10.15 9.04
C GLU A 231 3.42 9.15 10.18
N ILE A 232 3.54 7.85 9.88
CA ILE A 232 3.71 6.78 10.87
C ILE A 232 5.21 6.39 10.94
N PRO A 233 5.80 6.30 12.14
CA PRO A 233 7.17 5.78 12.28
C PRO A 233 7.31 4.40 11.63
N HIS A 234 8.39 4.20 10.87
CA HIS A 234 8.60 2.98 10.06
C HIS A 234 8.45 1.68 10.88
N SER A 235 8.95 1.64 12.12
CA SER A 235 8.81 0.48 13.01
C SER A 235 7.35 0.18 13.36
N THR A 236 6.53 1.20 13.57
CA THR A 236 5.09 1.07 13.84
C THR A 236 4.35 0.64 12.58
N LEU A 237 4.64 1.26 11.43
CA LEU A 237 4.02 0.87 10.16
C LEU A 237 4.33 -0.58 9.80
N TYR A 238 5.57 -1.03 10.03
CA TYR A 238 5.95 -2.42 9.87
C TYR A 238 5.10 -3.36 10.75
N LYS A 239 4.94 -3.04 12.05
CA LYS A 239 4.06 -3.80 12.95
C LYS A 239 2.62 -3.81 12.42
N LEU A 240 2.06 -2.68 11.99
CA LEU A 240 0.70 -2.60 11.44
C LEU A 240 0.54 -3.44 10.17
N ASN A 241 1.53 -3.43 9.27
CA ASN A 241 1.54 -4.20 8.03
C ASN A 241 1.52 -5.70 8.29
N VAL A 242 2.37 -6.17 9.21
CA VAL A 242 2.40 -7.59 9.60
C VAL A 242 1.06 -8.03 10.22
N LYS A 243 0.32 -7.10 10.84
CA LYS A 243 -0.96 -7.37 11.50
C LYS A 243 -2.17 -7.24 10.59
N PHE A 244 -2.00 -6.76 9.36
CA PHE A 244 -3.07 -6.75 8.37
C PHE A 244 -2.91 -7.98 7.45
N PRO A 245 -3.61 -9.10 7.72
CA PRO A 245 -3.32 -10.40 7.10
C PRO A 245 -3.45 -10.40 5.57
N ASP A 246 -4.31 -9.52 5.05
CA ASP A 246 -4.57 -9.39 3.62
C ASP A 246 -3.57 -8.47 2.93
N TYR A 247 -2.65 -7.82 3.65
CA TYR A 247 -1.59 -7.03 3.04
C TYR A 247 -0.35 -7.88 2.82
N LYS A 248 0.14 -7.91 1.59
CA LYS A 248 1.37 -8.60 1.22
C LYS A 248 2.49 -7.59 1.02
N GLN A 249 3.41 -7.53 1.98
CA GLN A 249 4.59 -6.69 1.87
C GLN A 249 5.57 -7.28 0.84
N ILE A 250 5.87 -6.52 -0.22
CA ILE A 250 6.83 -6.89 -1.25
C ILE A 250 7.99 -5.91 -1.19
N SER A 251 9.20 -6.42 -0.94
CA SER A 251 10.41 -5.60 -0.87
C SER A 251 10.66 -4.87 -2.19
N GLY A 252 10.94 -3.57 -2.12
CA GLY A 252 11.30 -2.75 -3.28
C GLY A 252 10.16 -2.36 -4.22
N GLN A 253 8.90 -2.69 -3.89
CA GLN A 253 7.74 -2.21 -4.65
C GLN A 253 7.11 -0.99 -3.99
N SER A 254 6.79 0.03 -4.79
CA SER A 254 6.06 1.24 -4.39
C SER A 254 4.53 1.07 -4.40
N SER A 255 4.05 -0.15 -4.68
CA SER A 255 2.63 -0.47 -4.86
C SER A 255 2.11 -1.38 -3.76
N TYR A 256 0.86 -1.18 -3.34
CA TYR A 256 0.20 -2.03 -2.35
C TYR A 256 -0.37 -3.28 -3.01
N THR A 257 0.01 -4.44 -2.47
CA THR A 257 -0.51 -5.75 -2.91
C THR A 257 -1.35 -6.34 -1.81
N PHE A 258 -2.57 -6.74 -2.16
CA PHE A 258 -3.49 -7.40 -1.24
C PHE A 258 -3.71 -8.85 -1.65
N GLN A 259 -3.92 -9.72 -0.67
CA GLN A 259 -4.08 -11.17 -0.81
C GLN A 259 -5.36 -11.64 -0.09
N ASN A 260 -5.74 -12.90 -0.31
CA ASN A 260 -6.97 -13.50 0.23
C ASN A 260 -8.26 -12.78 -0.20
N LEU A 261 -8.26 -12.16 -1.38
CA LEU A 261 -9.43 -11.42 -1.86
C LEU A 261 -10.44 -12.35 -2.54
N GLY A 262 -11.73 -12.15 -2.24
CA GLY A 262 -12.84 -12.92 -2.81
C GLY A 262 -12.81 -14.42 -2.49
N ASP A 263 -13.76 -15.15 -3.06
CA ASP A 263 -13.91 -16.61 -2.83
C ASP A 263 -12.70 -17.42 -3.30
N ASP A 264 -12.07 -16.96 -4.39
CA ASP A 264 -10.90 -17.59 -5.00
C ASP A 264 -9.59 -17.31 -4.22
N LYS A 265 -9.63 -16.46 -3.18
CA LYS A 265 -8.46 -16.04 -2.39
C LYS A 265 -7.30 -15.52 -3.25
N ILE A 266 -7.63 -14.70 -4.25
CA ILE A 266 -6.66 -14.13 -5.18
C ILE A 266 -5.79 -13.07 -4.53
N GLN A 267 -4.71 -12.71 -5.21
CA GLN A 267 -3.88 -11.55 -4.88
C GLN A 267 -4.03 -10.51 -5.98
N ILE A 268 -4.16 -9.24 -5.61
CA ILE A 268 -4.28 -8.14 -6.56
C ILE A 268 -3.25 -7.06 -6.23
N ASN A 269 -2.54 -6.62 -7.25
CA ASN A 269 -1.63 -5.49 -7.21
C ASN A 269 -2.12 -4.40 -8.16
N TYR A 270 -2.21 -3.18 -7.65
CA TYR A 270 -2.47 -1.99 -8.46
C TYR A 270 -1.24 -1.09 -8.45
N SER A 271 -0.88 -0.58 -9.62
CA SER A 271 0.24 0.34 -9.78
C SER A 271 -0.03 1.36 -10.87
N THR A 272 0.50 2.56 -10.69
CA THR A 272 0.56 3.60 -11.70
C THR A 272 1.96 3.68 -12.29
N ILE A 273 2.06 4.00 -13.57
CA ILE A 273 3.32 4.10 -14.30
C ILE A 273 3.30 5.43 -15.07
N ASP A 274 4.20 6.34 -14.71
CA ASP A 274 4.40 7.58 -15.47
C ASP A 274 5.59 7.41 -16.43
N SER A 275 5.30 7.34 -17.74
CA SER A 275 6.29 7.14 -18.79
C SER A 275 6.40 8.38 -19.67
N LYS A 276 7.60 8.94 -19.78
CA LYS A 276 7.89 10.04 -20.73
C LYS A 276 7.51 9.70 -22.18
N LYS A 277 7.53 8.42 -22.56
CA LYS A 277 7.23 7.95 -23.93
C LYS A 277 5.77 7.53 -24.09
N LEU A 278 5.16 6.93 -23.06
CA LEU A 278 3.86 6.27 -23.16
C LEU A 278 2.74 6.99 -22.38
N GLY A 279 3.07 8.08 -21.68
CA GLY A 279 2.14 8.82 -20.82
C GLY A 279 1.88 8.12 -19.49
N TYR A 280 0.77 8.52 -18.87
CA TYR A 280 0.27 7.96 -17.62
C TYR A 280 -0.48 6.64 -17.87
N LEU A 281 -0.11 5.59 -17.14
CA LEU A 281 -0.70 4.26 -17.25
C LEU A 281 -1.13 3.76 -15.88
N GLN A 282 -2.23 3.02 -15.86
CA GLN A 282 -2.67 2.26 -14.68
C GLN A 282 -2.56 0.77 -14.99
N ARG A 283 -2.10 -0.01 -14.01
CA ARG A 283 -1.88 -1.44 -14.16
C ARG A 283 -2.47 -2.20 -12.98
N LEU A 284 -3.34 -3.15 -13.29
CA LEU A 284 -3.95 -4.08 -12.35
C LEU A 284 -3.43 -5.49 -12.65
N MET A 285 -2.70 -6.10 -11.73
CA MET A 285 -2.20 -7.47 -11.85
C MET A 285 -2.95 -8.37 -10.89
N VAL A 286 -3.41 -9.52 -11.39
CA VAL A 286 -4.18 -10.50 -10.61
C VAL A 286 -3.44 -11.82 -10.59
N TYR A 287 -3.20 -12.32 -9.38
CA TYR A 287 -2.51 -13.58 -9.11
C TYR A 287 -3.48 -14.56 -8.45
N ASP A 288 -3.30 -15.85 -8.70
CA ASP A 288 -4.01 -16.89 -7.95
C ASP A 288 -3.49 -17.02 -6.51
N LYS A 289 -4.09 -17.93 -5.74
CA LYS A 289 -3.71 -18.18 -4.33
C LYS A 289 -2.28 -18.71 -4.20
N GLU A 290 -1.75 -19.38 -5.23
CA GLU A 290 -0.36 -19.82 -5.33
C GLU A 290 0.61 -18.69 -5.73
N GLY A 291 0.11 -17.51 -6.07
CA GLY A 291 0.91 -16.35 -6.48
C GLY A 291 1.34 -16.38 -7.94
N GLN A 292 0.77 -17.26 -8.77
CA GLN A 292 0.98 -17.26 -10.22
C GLN A 292 0.08 -16.24 -10.90
N ILE A 293 0.56 -15.64 -12.00
CA ILE A 293 -0.19 -14.62 -12.73
C ILE A 293 -1.41 -15.28 -13.40
N ARG A 294 -2.61 -14.93 -12.93
CA ARG A 294 -3.89 -15.34 -13.52
C ARG A 294 -4.23 -14.46 -14.72
N THR A 295 -4.14 -13.14 -14.53
CA THR A 295 -4.41 -12.14 -15.58
C THR A 295 -3.80 -10.78 -15.21
N GLY A 296 -3.90 -9.82 -16.13
CA GLY A 296 -3.52 -8.44 -15.86
C GLY A 296 -4.07 -7.48 -16.91
N TYR A 297 -4.30 -6.25 -16.47
CA TYR A 297 -4.88 -5.18 -17.27
C TYR A 297 -3.95 -3.99 -17.25
N LEU A 298 -3.67 -3.45 -18.43
CA LEU A 298 -2.96 -2.18 -18.61
C LEU A 298 -3.96 -1.19 -19.21
N ILE A 299 -4.12 -0.04 -18.56
CA ILE A 299 -5.08 0.99 -18.93
C ILE A 299 -4.32 2.25 -19.35
N SER A 300 -4.72 2.81 -20.49
CA SER A 300 -4.22 4.05 -21.07
C SER A 300 -5.39 4.79 -21.70
N ASP A 301 -5.55 6.08 -21.40
CA ASP A 301 -6.61 6.94 -21.93
C ASP A 301 -8.01 6.30 -21.85
N ASN A 302 -8.36 5.77 -20.67
CA ASN A 302 -9.65 5.13 -20.38
C ASN A 302 -9.94 3.89 -21.26
N LYS A 303 -8.91 3.24 -21.78
CA LYS A 303 -9.01 2.05 -22.63
C LYS A 303 -8.03 0.97 -22.17
N ILE A 304 -8.44 -0.29 -22.31
CA ILE A 304 -7.57 -1.43 -21.99
C ILE A 304 -6.65 -1.73 -23.17
N VAL A 305 -5.36 -1.87 -22.91
CA VAL A 305 -4.33 -2.20 -23.90
C VAL A 305 -4.38 -3.70 -24.23
N ALA A 306 -4.86 -4.05 -25.42
CA ALA A 306 -5.07 -5.41 -25.90
C ALA A 306 -3.77 -6.20 -26.13
N ASN A 307 -2.67 -5.52 -26.46
CA ASN A 307 -1.37 -6.14 -26.69
C ASN A 307 -0.45 -6.16 -25.46
N PHE A 308 -1.00 -5.88 -24.27
CA PHE A 308 -0.29 -6.10 -23.01
C PHE A 308 -0.21 -7.60 -22.70
N ASN A 309 0.99 -8.09 -22.41
CA ASN A 309 1.20 -9.48 -22.02
C ASN A 309 1.37 -9.56 -20.49
N PRO A 310 0.36 -10.02 -19.74
CA PRO A 310 0.45 -10.08 -18.28
C PRO A 310 1.50 -11.06 -17.78
N LYS A 311 1.92 -12.05 -18.60
CA LYS A 311 2.98 -12.99 -18.23
C LYS A 311 4.38 -12.35 -18.19
N ILE A 312 4.55 -11.20 -18.83
CA ILE A 312 5.81 -10.45 -18.87
C ILE A 312 5.49 -8.98 -18.53
N PRO A 313 5.05 -8.68 -17.29
CA PRO A 313 4.45 -7.40 -16.94
C PRO A 313 5.43 -6.21 -16.96
N ALA A 314 6.74 -6.49 -17.06
CA ALA A 314 7.78 -5.48 -17.20
C ALA A 314 7.98 -5.01 -18.66
N MET A 315 7.56 -5.79 -19.65
CA MET A 315 7.77 -5.48 -21.07
C MET A 315 6.58 -4.71 -21.63
N MET A 316 6.69 -3.38 -21.67
CA MET A 316 5.65 -2.51 -22.21
C MET A 316 5.66 -2.49 -23.75
N PRO A 317 4.51 -2.58 -24.42
CA PRO A 317 4.44 -2.44 -25.87
C PRO A 317 4.93 -1.06 -26.32
N GLU A 318 5.65 -0.99 -27.45
CA GLU A 318 6.10 0.30 -28.02
C GLU A 318 4.95 1.14 -28.58
N LYS A 319 3.86 0.47 -28.98
CA LYS A 319 2.63 1.06 -29.48
C LYS A 319 1.44 0.28 -28.91
N PHE A 320 0.43 0.99 -28.43
CA PHE A 320 -0.77 0.38 -27.87
C PHE A 320 -1.80 0.07 -28.95
N TYR A 321 -2.34 -1.16 -28.86
CA TYR A 321 -3.60 -1.53 -29.45
C TYR A 321 -4.61 -1.68 -28.33
N TYR A 322 -5.85 -1.29 -28.56
CA TYR A 322 -6.87 -1.29 -27.53
C TYR A 322 -7.87 -2.44 -27.75
N VAL A 323 -8.48 -2.87 -26.66
CA VAL A 323 -9.55 -3.86 -26.71
C VAL A 323 -10.74 -3.27 -27.47
N ASP A 324 -11.32 -4.07 -28.36
CA ASP A 324 -12.48 -3.66 -29.16
C ASP A 324 -13.79 -3.73 -28.36
N GLU A 325 -14.83 -3.07 -28.89
CA GLU A 325 -16.17 -3.05 -28.31
C GLU A 325 -16.75 -4.45 -28.08
N ASN A 326 -16.56 -5.40 -29.01
CA ASN A 326 -17.12 -6.74 -28.86
C ASN A 326 -16.52 -7.49 -27.67
N LYS A 327 -15.21 -7.35 -27.47
CA LYS A 327 -14.50 -7.99 -26.37
C LYS A 327 -14.74 -7.31 -25.04
N ILE A 328 -14.86 -5.98 -24.99
CA ILE A 328 -15.26 -5.26 -23.78
C ILE A 328 -16.73 -5.57 -23.44
N GLN A 329 -17.65 -5.59 -24.41
CA GLN A 329 -19.06 -5.93 -24.15
C GLN A 329 -19.28 -7.41 -23.82
N ASN A 330 -18.26 -8.25 -23.93
CA ASN A 330 -18.32 -9.61 -23.39
C ASN A 330 -18.51 -9.53 -21.87
N ALA A 331 -19.70 -9.91 -21.40
CA ALA A 331 -20.11 -9.81 -20.00
C ALA A 331 -19.09 -10.44 -19.05
N HIS A 332 -18.47 -11.57 -19.41
CA HIS A 332 -17.47 -12.22 -18.57
C HIS A 332 -16.17 -11.42 -18.45
N TYR A 333 -15.76 -10.71 -19.52
CA TYR A 333 -14.53 -9.92 -19.50
C TYR A 333 -14.69 -8.64 -18.69
N SER A 334 -15.77 -7.89 -18.91
CA SER A 334 -16.03 -6.64 -18.19
C SER A 334 -16.40 -6.88 -16.73
N GLN A 335 -17.26 -7.87 -16.45
CA GLN A 335 -17.62 -8.18 -15.07
C GLN A 335 -16.40 -8.58 -14.24
N ALA A 336 -15.55 -9.46 -14.77
CA ALA A 336 -14.34 -9.87 -14.05
C ALA A 336 -13.40 -8.68 -13.78
N PHE A 337 -13.25 -7.76 -14.74
CA PHE A 337 -12.42 -6.57 -14.55
C PHE A 337 -12.98 -5.66 -13.44
N GLU A 338 -14.27 -5.37 -13.47
CA GLU A 338 -14.95 -4.56 -12.44
C GLU A 338 -14.90 -5.22 -11.06
N ASP A 339 -15.12 -6.54 -10.98
CA ASP A 339 -15.02 -7.30 -9.73
C ASP A 339 -13.63 -7.17 -9.11
N TYR A 340 -12.56 -7.25 -9.92
CA TYR A 340 -11.19 -7.06 -9.43
C TYR A 340 -10.93 -5.63 -8.93
N LEU A 341 -11.47 -4.62 -9.61
CA LEU A 341 -11.36 -3.24 -9.14
C LEU A 341 -12.08 -3.06 -7.80
N ASN A 342 -13.29 -3.60 -7.66
CA ASN A 342 -14.07 -3.52 -6.42
C ASN A 342 -13.36 -4.23 -5.27
N LEU A 343 -12.89 -5.47 -5.48
CA LEU A 343 -12.11 -6.23 -4.49
C LEU A 343 -10.87 -5.46 -4.03
N TYR A 344 -10.12 -4.86 -4.96
CA TYR A 344 -8.96 -4.06 -4.60
C TYR A 344 -9.35 -2.78 -3.85
N SER A 345 -10.38 -2.07 -4.32
CA SER A 345 -10.90 -0.86 -3.66
C SER A 345 -11.32 -1.13 -2.23
N ASP A 346 -11.96 -2.27 -1.94
CA ASP A 346 -12.40 -2.61 -0.59
C ASP A 346 -11.21 -2.96 0.30
N ALA A 347 -10.24 -3.72 -0.23
CA ALA A 347 -9.03 -4.10 0.49
C ALA A 347 -8.18 -2.87 0.87
N ILE A 348 -7.93 -1.96 -0.07
CA ILE A 348 -7.13 -0.75 0.19
C ILE A 348 -7.84 0.21 1.15
N ASN A 349 -9.18 0.30 1.08
CA ASN A 349 -9.97 1.08 2.04
C ASN A 349 -9.94 0.47 3.44
N ALA A 350 -10.03 -0.86 3.56
CA ALA A 350 -9.89 -1.55 4.84
C ALA A 350 -8.50 -1.35 5.44
N TYR A 351 -7.46 -1.43 4.61
CA TYR A 351 -6.10 -1.14 5.03
C TYR A 351 -5.91 0.32 5.46
N LEU A 352 -6.47 1.29 4.73
CA LEU A 352 -6.48 2.70 5.14
C LEU A 352 -7.09 2.87 6.52
N LYS A 353 -8.26 2.26 6.78
CA LYS A 353 -8.91 2.30 8.09
C LYS A 353 -8.03 1.69 9.19
N HIS A 354 -7.34 0.59 8.89
CA HIS A 354 -6.44 -0.09 9.83
C HIS A 354 -5.23 0.76 10.24
N ILE A 355 -4.65 1.51 9.30
CA ILE A 355 -3.49 2.38 9.59
C ILE A 355 -3.90 3.78 10.08
N THR A 356 -5.17 4.14 9.96
CA THR A 356 -5.71 5.42 10.44
C THR A 356 -6.02 5.32 11.93
N PRO A 357 -5.66 6.31 12.77
CA PRO A 357 -6.03 6.30 14.17
C PRO A 357 -7.54 6.42 14.32
N ASP A 358 -8.16 5.51 15.04
CA ASP A 358 -9.50 5.72 15.56
C ASP A 358 -9.46 6.51 16.89
N ASN A 359 -10.59 7.08 17.28
CA ASN A 359 -10.74 7.80 18.55
C ASN A 359 -11.18 6.87 19.69
N ASN A 360 -11.27 5.55 19.43
CA ASN A 360 -11.83 4.60 20.38
C ASN A 360 -10.71 3.95 21.20
N PRO A 361 -10.92 3.71 22.49
CA PRO A 361 -10.03 2.87 23.29
C PRO A 361 -9.91 1.48 22.66
N ALA A 362 -8.69 1.06 22.35
CA ALA A 362 -8.42 -0.31 21.94
C ALA A 362 -8.01 -1.15 23.15
N SER A 363 -8.59 -2.33 23.26
CA SER A 363 -8.11 -3.37 24.15
C SER A 363 -6.68 -3.76 23.78
N LEU A 364 -5.99 -4.43 24.71
CA LEU A 364 -4.70 -5.07 24.47
C LEU A 364 -4.77 -5.94 23.20
N PRO A 365 -3.73 -5.90 22.35
CA PRO A 365 -3.68 -6.77 21.18
C PRO A 365 -3.85 -8.23 21.59
N GLN A 366 -4.54 -9.01 20.74
CA GLN A 366 -4.98 -10.37 21.06
C GLN A 366 -3.83 -11.28 21.49
N GLU A 367 -2.63 -11.07 20.96
CA GLU A 367 -1.41 -11.80 21.31
C GLU A 367 -0.87 -11.48 22.71
N TYR A 368 -1.09 -10.25 23.21
CA TYR A 368 -0.57 -9.81 24.52
C TYR A 368 -1.60 -9.92 25.63
N ALA A 369 -2.90 -9.95 25.30
CA ALA A 369 -3.96 -10.06 26.29
C ALA A 369 -3.82 -11.32 27.20
N PRO A 370 -3.59 -12.54 26.68
CA PRO A 370 -3.39 -13.73 27.52
C PRO A 370 -2.13 -13.65 28.37
N VAL A 371 -1.04 -13.09 27.82
CA VAL A 371 0.23 -12.92 28.54
C VAL A 371 0.06 -11.94 29.70
N MET A 372 -0.63 -10.83 29.45
CA MET A 372 -0.92 -9.82 30.46
C MET A 372 -1.85 -10.35 31.56
N GLU A 373 -2.82 -11.18 31.19
CA GLU A 373 -3.70 -11.89 32.13
C GLU A 373 -2.91 -12.86 33.01
N SER A 374 -1.99 -13.64 32.43
CA SER A 374 -1.05 -14.49 33.19
C SER A 374 -0.21 -13.67 34.18
N VAL A 375 0.41 -12.57 33.72
CA VAL A 375 1.18 -11.66 34.58
C VAL A 375 0.34 -11.13 35.75
N ARG A 376 -0.91 -10.73 35.49
CA ARG A 376 -1.84 -10.27 36.53
C ARG A 376 -2.13 -11.37 37.56
N ASN A 377 -2.49 -12.56 37.09
CA ASN A 377 -2.83 -13.70 37.95
C ASN A 377 -1.65 -14.10 38.84
N CYS A 378 -0.43 -14.20 38.29
CA CYS A 378 0.77 -14.47 39.07
C CYS A 378 1.02 -13.37 40.11
N PHE A 379 0.91 -12.10 39.72
CA PHE A 379 1.11 -10.96 40.62
C PHE A 379 0.13 -10.98 41.80
N GLU A 380 -1.16 -11.21 41.52
CA GLU A 380 -2.23 -11.28 42.53
C GLU A 380 -2.02 -12.46 43.48
N SER A 381 -1.72 -13.63 42.94
CA SER A 381 -1.44 -14.83 43.71
C SER A 381 -0.27 -14.64 44.69
N ILE A 382 0.81 -13.97 44.26
CA ILE A 382 1.95 -13.64 45.13
C ILE A 382 1.52 -12.66 46.24
N GLU A 383 0.78 -11.59 45.90
CA GLU A 383 0.29 -10.61 46.88
C GLU A 383 -0.60 -11.27 47.93
N ASP A 384 -1.51 -12.16 47.53
CA ASP A 384 -2.40 -12.91 48.42
C ASP A 384 -1.64 -13.83 49.37
N LYS A 385 -0.57 -14.48 48.88
CA LYS A 385 0.32 -15.32 49.70
C LYS A 385 1.09 -14.47 50.71
N PHE A 386 1.59 -13.31 50.28
CA PHE A 386 2.32 -12.38 51.15
C PHE A 386 1.44 -11.70 52.19
N ALA A 387 0.16 -11.45 51.90
CA ALA A 387 -0.80 -10.93 52.87
C ALA A 387 -1.01 -11.88 54.06
N LYS A 388 -0.85 -13.20 53.86
CA LYS A 388 -1.03 -14.25 54.88
C LYS A 388 0.20 -14.48 55.76
N ILE A 389 1.32 -13.80 55.51
CA ILE A 389 2.56 -13.95 56.29
C ILE A 389 3.11 -12.60 56.79
N ASN A 390 3.88 -12.63 57.88
CA ASN A 390 4.46 -11.42 58.46
C ASN A 390 5.44 -10.72 57.49
N LYS A 391 5.37 -9.38 57.41
CA LYS A 391 6.22 -8.50 56.58
C LYS A 391 7.72 -8.82 56.63
N VAL A 392 8.29 -9.12 57.79
CA VAL A 392 9.73 -9.47 57.93
C VAL A 392 10.06 -10.76 57.16
N LYS A 393 9.14 -11.74 57.16
CA LYS A 393 9.29 -12.98 56.42
C LYS A 393 9.15 -12.75 54.91
N VAL A 394 8.19 -11.90 54.50
CA VAL A 394 8.05 -11.48 53.10
C VAL A 394 9.35 -10.88 52.59
N SER A 395 9.92 -9.91 53.33
CA SER A 395 11.16 -9.25 52.94
C SER A 395 12.31 -10.25 52.75
N LYS A 396 12.50 -11.18 53.71
CA LYS A 396 13.55 -12.21 53.62
C LYS A 396 13.35 -13.13 52.43
N LEU A 397 12.10 -13.49 52.12
CA LEU A 397 11.77 -14.38 51.02
C LEU A 397 12.04 -13.70 49.67
N LYS A 398 11.58 -12.45 49.51
CA LYS A 398 11.90 -11.61 48.33
C LYS A 398 13.40 -11.55 48.08
N THR A 399 14.18 -11.14 49.09
CA THR A 399 15.65 -11.00 48.96
C THR A 399 16.40 -12.34 48.80
N SER A 400 15.73 -13.47 49.02
CA SER A 400 16.32 -14.80 48.78
C SER A 400 16.12 -15.32 47.36
N TYR A 401 15.27 -14.65 46.56
CA TYR A 401 15.13 -14.95 45.15
C TYR A 401 16.32 -14.31 44.39
N PRO A 402 17.11 -15.08 43.60
CA PRO A 402 18.37 -14.61 43.02
C PRO A 402 18.27 -13.35 42.18
N ASP A 403 17.21 -13.22 41.40
CA ASP A 403 17.02 -12.11 40.48
C ASP A 403 16.19 -10.96 41.07
N PHE A 404 15.82 -11.04 42.35
CA PHE A 404 15.09 -9.96 43.00
C PHE A 404 16.01 -8.79 43.33
N LEU A 405 15.61 -7.58 42.93
CA LEU A 405 16.31 -6.35 43.27
C LEU A 405 15.50 -5.52 44.28
N ASN A 406 16.03 -5.37 45.49
CA ASN A 406 15.44 -4.47 46.46
C ASN A 406 15.85 -3.02 46.16
N MET A 407 15.00 -2.28 45.43
CA MET A 407 15.22 -0.86 45.17
C MET A 407 14.59 -0.01 46.26
N ALA A 408 15.41 0.78 46.97
CA ALA A 408 14.94 1.72 47.96
C ALA A 408 13.91 2.69 47.36
N GLY A 409 12.78 2.88 48.04
CA GLY A 409 11.72 3.79 47.62
C GLY A 409 10.81 3.31 46.48
N LYS A 410 11.08 2.17 45.84
CA LYS A 410 10.20 1.61 44.81
C LYS A 410 9.24 0.57 45.39
N ARG A 411 7.96 0.69 45.03
CA ARG A 411 6.91 -0.28 45.41
C ARG A 411 6.85 -1.40 44.36
N GLY A 412 6.28 -2.55 44.74
CA GLY A 412 6.10 -3.70 43.85
C GLY A 412 7.23 -4.73 43.88
N TYR A 413 7.42 -5.43 42.77
CA TYR A 413 8.45 -6.43 42.54
C TYR A 413 9.39 -5.97 41.44
N THR A 414 10.69 -5.99 41.71
CA THR A 414 11.71 -5.61 40.73
C THR A 414 12.61 -6.81 40.48
N PHE A 415 12.75 -7.17 39.21
CA PHE A 415 13.55 -8.29 38.75
C PHE A 415 14.69 -7.79 37.88
N LYS A 416 15.91 -8.28 38.14
CA LYS A 416 17.03 -8.20 37.19
C LYS A 416 16.87 -9.28 36.15
N ASN A 417 17.52 -9.12 34.99
CA ASN A 417 17.54 -10.13 33.93
C ASN A 417 16.11 -10.55 33.53
N ALA A 418 15.21 -9.58 33.40
CA ALA A 418 13.79 -9.80 33.15
C ALA A 418 13.36 -9.32 31.77
N GLY A 419 14.17 -8.51 31.09
CA GLY A 419 13.99 -8.15 29.68
C GLY A 419 14.81 -9.00 28.71
N PRO A 420 14.54 -8.89 27.39
CA PRO A 420 15.25 -9.64 26.34
C PRO A 420 16.77 -9.45 26.33
N ASN A 421 17.27 -8.29 26.76
CA ASN A 421 18.70 -7.98 26.88
C ASN A 421 19.12 -7.88 28.35
N ASN A 422 18.52 -8.69 29.22
CA ASN A 422 18.75 -8.70 30.65
C ASN A 422 18.37 -7.40 31.38
N GLU A 423 17.46 -6.59 30.82
CA GLU A 423 17.01 -5.36 31.45
C GLU A 423 16.33 -5.61 32.80
N THR A 424 16.34 -4.58 33.66
CA THR A 424 15.62 -4.61 34.93
C THR A 424 14.18 -4.18 34.72
N ILE A 425 13.22 -4.99 35.19
CA ILE A 425 11.80 -4.70 35.07
C ILE A 425 11.17 -4.61 36.46
N ASN A 426 10.39 -3.57 36.70
CA ASN A 426 9.56 -3.41 37.89
C ASN A 426 8.08 -3.56 37.51
N ILE A 427 7.35 -4.33 38.31
CA ILE A 427 5.90 -4.46 38.23
C ILE A 427 5.28 -4.05 39.56
N MET A 428 4.27 -3.19 39.52
CA MET A 428 3.57 -2.72 40.71
C MET A 428 2.10 -2.43 40.45
N ARG A 429 1.27 -2.67 41.47
CA ARG A 429 -0.12 -2.23 41.51
C ARG A 429 -0.20 -0.77 41.98
N CYS A 430 -0.80 0.07 41.15
CA CYS A 430 -1.09 1.48 41.41
C CYS A 430 -2.56 1.63 41.81
N LYS A 431 -2.82 2.56 42.74
CA LYS A 431 -4.17 2.98 43.14
C LYS A 431 -4.31 4.48 42.90
N THR A 432 -5.42 4.91 42.32
CA THR A 432 -5.81 6.31 42.23
C THR A 432 -7.09 6.54 43.04
N LYS A 433 -7.50 7.81 43.21
CA LYS A 433 -8.77 8.14 43.88
C LYS A 433 -10.01 7.60 43.14
N GLN A 434 -9.87 7.30 41.85
CA GLN A 434 -10.99 6.91 40.97
C GLN A 434 -10.88 5.48 40.44
N CYS A 435 -9.70 4.85 40.50
CA CYS A 435 -9.48 3.49 40.02
C CYS A 435 -8.53 2.70 40.94
N ASN A 436 -8.91 1.48 41.28
CA ASN A 436 -8.26 0.68 42.31
C ASN A 436 -7.29 -0.38 41.78
N ASP A 437 -7.19 -0.58 40.46
CA ASP A 437 -6.37 -1.65 39.90
C ASP A 437 -5.71 -1.30 38.56
N ILE A 438 -4.63 -0.52 38.65
CA ILE A 438 -3.76 -0.25 37.50
C ILE A 438 -2.46 -1.02 37.71
N LEU A 439 -2.10 -1.88 36.76
CA LEU A 439 -0.82 -2.56 36.77
C LEU A 439 0.18 -1.73 35.98
N LYS A 440 1.25 -1.31 36.66
CA LYS A 440 2.34 -0.53 36.07
C LYS A 440 3.55 -1.43 35.89
N ILE A 441 4.04 -1.52 34.66
CA ILE A 441 5.28 -2.18 34.28
C ILE A 441 6.27 -1.08 33.86
N THR A 442 7.47 -1.08 34.43
CA THR A 442 8.52 -0.13 34.12
C THR A 442 9.79 -0.88 33.75
N VAL A 443 10.36 -0.56 32.59
CA VAL A 443 11.62 -1.11 32.10
C VAL A 443 12.72 -0.09 32.33
N PHE A 444 13.81 -0.51 32.95
CA PHE A 444 14.99 0.32 33.19
C PHE A 444 16.12 -0.09 32.26
N ASP A 445 16.89 0.89 31.80
CA ASP A 445 18.15 0.62 31.12
C ASP A 445 19.27 0.25 32.12
N ASP A 446 20.47 0.00 31.60
CA ASP A 446 21.64 -0.39 32.39
C ASP A 446 22.13 0.71 33.33
N LYS A 447 21.73 1.98 33.08
CA LYS A 447 22.03 3.14 33.93
C LYS A 447 20.98 3.34 35.03
N GLY A 448 19.87 2.62 34.96
CA GLY A 448 18.74 2.72 35.88
C GLY A 448 17.72 3.79 35.50
N ASP A 449 17.84 4.38 34.32
CA ASP A 449 16.88 5.33 33.76
C ASP A 449 15.67 4.59 33.16
N ILE A 450 14.51 5.25 33.14
CA ILE A 450 13.30 4.65 32.56
C ILE A 450 13.48 4.56 31.03
N LYS A 451 13.61 3.33 30.54
CA LYS A 451 13.69 3.00 29.11
C LYS A 451 12.30 2.94 28.49
N ASP A 452 11.36 2.28 29.18
CA ASP A 452 10.01 2.05 28.69
C ASP A 452 9.01 1.82 29.84
N TYR A 453 7.72 1.88 29.54
CA TYR A 453 6.66 1.60 30.51
C TYR A 453 5.36 1.13 29.86
N LEU A 454 4.58 0.41 30.64
CA LEU A 454 3.21 0.04 30.31
C LEU A 454 2.32 0.31 31.53
N LEU A 455 1.24 1.06 31.34
CA LEU A 455 0.20 1.22 32.36
C LEU A 455 -1.07 0.56 31.84
N VAL A 456 -1.46 -0.53 32.49
CA VAL A 456 -2.62 -1.33 32.08
C VAL A 456 -3.70 -1.21 33.13
N GLN A 457 -4.89 -0.82 32.70
CA GLN A 457 -6.11 -0.85 33.49
C GLN A 457 -7.09 -1.80 32.80
N ASP A 458 -7.53 -2.84 33.51
CA ASP A 458 -8.31 -3.93 32.91
C ASP A 458 -7.60 -4.47 31.66
N ASN A 459 -8.20 -4.36 30.47
CA ASN A 459 -7.57 -4.77 29.21
C ASN A 459 -7.15 -3.59 28.35
N PHE A 460 -7.02 -2.38 28.89
CA PHE A 460 -6.67 -1.17 28.13
C PHE A 460 -5.34 -0.57 28.60
N VAL A 461 -4.60 0.04 27.66
CA VAL A 461 -3.33 0.70 27.97
C VAL A 461 -3.52 2.21 28.06
N ILE A 462 -3.07 2.81 29.15
CA ILE A 462 -3.21 4.24 29.43
C ILE A 462 -2.22 5.06 28.57
N SER A 463 -2.73 6.04 27.82
CA SER A 463 -1.96 6.87 26.87
C SER A 463 -1.53 8.22 27.41
N ASN A 464 -2.24 8.79 28.39
CA ASN A 464 -1.96 10.13 28.93
C ASN A 464 -1.05 10.14 30.16
N TYR A 465 -0.20 9.11 30.34
CA TYR A 465 0.76 9.04 31.42
C TYR A 465 2.05 9.79 31.07
N ASN A 466 2.58 10.56 32.02
CA ASN A 466 3.83 11.31 31.85
C ASN A 466 5.00 10.58 32.52
N PRO A 467 5.95 9.99 31.76
CA PRO A 467 7.07 9.26 32.34
C PRO A 467 8.04 10.13 33.16
N LYS A 468 8.07 11.45 32.95
CA LYS A 468 8.88 12.38 33.77
C LYS A 468 8.42 12.44 35.22
N TYR A 469 7.13 12.17 35.47
CA TYR A 469 6.54 12.16 36.80
C TYR A 469 5.95 10.78 37.08
N PRO A 470 6.80 9.77 37.33
CA PRO A 470 6.37 8.38 37.29
C PRO A 470 5.41 7.99 38.42
N MET A 471 5.27 8.84 39.45
CA MET A 471 4.34 8.64 40.56
C MET A 471 2.96 9.23 40.28
N ASP A 472 2.83 10.08 39.25
CA ASP A 472 1.61 10.79 38.91
C ASP A 472 0.80 10.00 37.88
N ILE A 473 0.03 9.03 38.38
CA ILE A 473 -0.94 8.30 37.56
C ILE A 473 -2.10 9.26 37.21
N PRO A 474 -2.50 9.38 35.94
CA PRO A 474 -3.58 10.26 35.54
C PRO A 474 -4.87 9.99 36.32
N SER A 475 -5.51 11.04 36.82
CA SER A 475 -6.78 10.91 37.53
C SER A 475 -7.90 10.45 36.60
N ALA A 476 -7.92 10.95 35.35
CA ALA A 476 -8.80 10.52 34.28
C ALA A 476 -7.99 9.80 33.18
N PRO A 477 -7.93 8.45 33.20
CA PRO A 477 -7.21 7.67 32.20
C PRO A 477 -7.77 7.90 30.80
N LYS A 478 -6.87 8.15 29.85
CA LYS A 478 -7.15 8.02 28.41
C LYS A 478 -6.43 6.79 27.92
N PHE A 479 -6.96 6.12 26.91
CA PHE A 479 -6.41 4.87 26.41
C PHE A 479 -5.81 5.03 25.02
N TYR A 480 -4.91 4.14 24.65
CA TYR A 480 -4.41 4.05 23.27
C TYR A 480 -5.51 3.53 22.34
N ASN A 481 -5.52 4.02 21.09
CA ASN A 481 -6.35 3.47 20.02
C ASN A 481 -5.67 2.28 19.32
N SER A 482 -6.40 1.65 18.40
CA SER A 482 -5.98 0.43 17.69
C SER A 482 -4.68 0.60 16.91
N ARG A 483 -4.42 1.81 16.38
CA ARG A 483 -3.16 2.14 15.67
C ARG A 483 -2.02 2.41 16.65
N ASP A 484 -2.25 3.30 17.61
CA ASP A 484 -1.22 3.89 18.45
C ASP A 484 -0.72 2.94 19.54
N ILE A 485 -1.50 1.94 19.92
CA ILE A 485 -1.07 0.91 20.86
C ILE A 485 0.18 0.18 20.35
N TYR A 486 0.31 -0.03 19.04
CA TYR A 486 1.49 -0.68 18.44
C TYR A 486 2.77 0.17 18.42
N LYS A 487 2.70 1.46 18.83
CA LYS A 487 3.89 2.29 19.05
C LYS A 487 4.68 1.88 20.30
N LEU A 488 4.05 1.16 21.21
CA LEU A 488 4.65 0.78 22.48
C LEU A 488 5.64 -0.37 22.28
N SER A 489 6.91 -0.13 22.60
CA SER A 489 7.94 -1.17 22.68
C SER A 489 7.87 -1.97 23.98
N ALA A 490 7.12 -1.50 24.99
CA ALA A 490 6.96 -2.19 26.26
C ALA A 490 6.34 -3.60 26.12
N PHE A 491 5.57 -3.84 25.05
CA PHE A 491 5.03 -5.16 24.73
C PHE A 491 6.11 -6.21 24.46
N ASP A 492 7.27 -5.80 23.94
CA ASP A 492 8.38 -6.69 23.61
C ASP A 492 9.01 -7.32 24.89
N TYR A 493 8.66 -6.81 26.08
CA TYR A 493 9.14 -7.28 27.38
C TYR A 493 8.13 -8.16 28.15
N LEU A 494 6.87 -8.24 27.70
CA LEU A 494 5.81 -8.90 28.47
C LEU A 494 6.05 -10.40 28.65
N GLU A 495 6.55 -11.10 27.62
CA GLU A 495 6.82 -12.53 27.71
C GLU A 495 7.96 -12.85 28.69
N SER A 496 9.06 -12.10 28.60
CA SER A 496 10.18 -12.26 29.52
C SER A 496 9.78 -11.93 30.97
N LEU A 497 8.94 -10.90 31.16
CA LEU A 497 8.36 -10.59 32.47
C LEU A 497 7.43 -11.70 32.97
N ASN A 498 6.56 -12.25 32.11
CA ASN A 498 5.63 -13.32 32.44
C ASN A 498 6.37 -14.57 32.95
N ALA A 499 7.42 -14.98 32.22
CA ALA A 499 8.28 -16.09 32.64
C ALA A 499 8.91 -15.82 34.01
N LYS A 500 9.40 -14.60 34.24
CA LYS A 500 10.06 -14.22 35.50
C LYS A 500 9.12 -14.19 36.69
N ILE A 501 7.94 -13.60 36.53
CA ILE A 501 6.97 -13.50 37.62
C ILE A 501 6.36 -14.87 37.96
N ALA A 502 6.14 -15.73 36.97
CA ALA A 502 5.70 -17.10 37.19
C ALA A 502 6.75 -17.95 37.93
N ASP A 503 8.03 -17.83 37.58
CA ASP A 503 9.12 -18.47 38.32
C ASP A 503 9.20 -17.97 39.77
N PHE A 504 9.06 -16.65 39.96
CA PHE A 504 9.02 -16.07 41.29
C PHE A 504 7.81 -16.55 42.11
N GLU A 505 6.62 -16.67 41.50
CA GLU A 505 5.44 -17.24 42.15
C GLU A 505 5.70 -18.68 42.61
N LYS A 506 6.25 -19.52 41.73
CA LYS A 506 6.61 -20.90 42.06
C LYS A 506 7.62 -20.96 43.21
N PHE A 507 8.63 -20.10 43.20
CA PHE A 507 9.60 -19.98 44.29
C PHE A 507 8.91 -19.60 45.62
N VAL A 508 7.97 -18.65 45.58
CA VAL A 508 7.18 -18.25 46.76
C VAL A 508 6.38 -19.44 47.29
N ASP A 509 5.71 -20.18 46.40
CA ASP A 509 4.94 -21.37 46.76
C ASP A 509 5.78 -22.44 47.42
N GLU A 510 6.88 -22.83 46.79
CA GLU A 510 7.75 -23.87 47.34
C GLU A 510 8.27 -23.50 48.74
N LYS A 511 8.62 -22.23 48.97
CA LYS A 511 9.15 -21.75 50.26
C LYS A 511 8.07 -21.60 51.33
N ILE A 512 6.82 -21.32 50.95
CA ILE A 512 5.69 -21.26 51.88
C ILE A 512 5.20 -22.68 52.22
N THR A 513 5.07 -23.55 51.22
CA THR A 513 4.56 -24.93 51.36
C THR A 513 5.54 -25.86 52.08
N LYS A 514 6.85 -25.83 51.78
CA LYS A 514 7.87 -26.60 52.52
C LYS A 514 7.89 -26.27 54.02
N LYS A 515 7.51 -25.04 54.40
CA LYS A 515 7.39 -24.64 55.81
C LYS A 515 6.12 -25.15 56.48
N GLN A 516 5.03 -25.30 55.74
CA GLN A 516 3.81 -25.94 56.25
C GLN A 516 4.06 -27.43 56.48
N GLN A 517 4.67 -28.13 55.52
CA GLN A 517 5.09 -29.53 55.68
C GLN A 517 6.08 -29.73 56.84
N SER A 518 7.09 -28.87 57.01
CA SER A 518 8.01 -28.98 58.17
C SER A 518 7.35 -28.72 59.53
N LYS A 519 6.23 -27.97 59.56
CA LYS A 519 5.44 -27.74 60.77
C LYS A 519 4.52 -28.93 61.06
N GLU A 520 4.07 -29.61 60.02
CA GLU A 520 3.20 -30.78 60.09
C GLU A 520 4.01 -32.04 60.44
N GLU A 521 5.20 -32.23 59.85
CA GLU A 521 6.17 -33.26 60.27
C GLU A 521 6.63 -33.06 61.72
N LYS A 522 6.81 -31.81 62.19
CA LYS A 522 7.06 -31.54 63.62
C LYS A 522 5.86 -31.78 64.53
N ARG A 523 4.64 -31.84 63.99
CA ARG A 523 3.42 -32.23 64.72
C ARG A 523 3.18 -33.74 64.70
N LEU A 524 3.71 -34.44 63.69
CA LEU A 524 3.56 -35.89 63.47
C LEU A 524 4.73 -36.74 64.03
N GLN A 525 5.82 -36.11 64.50
CA GLN A 525 6.77 -36.83 65.34
C GLN A 525 6.11 -37.20 66.68
N PRO A 526 6.24 -38.45 67.15
CA PRO A 526 5.70 -38.85 68.44
C PRO A 526 6.29 -37.95 69.52
N GLU A 527 5.46 -37.56 70.49
CA GLU A 527 5.88 -36.81 71.67
C GLU A 527 7.20 -37.39 72.18
N LYS A 528 8.28 -36.61 72.08
CA LYS A 528 9.41 -36.83 72.97
C LYS A 528 8.82 -36.76 74.37
N VAL A 529 8.90 -37.88 75.07
CA VAL A 529 8.69 -38.01 76.51
C VAL A 529 9.16 -36.72 77.16
N PHE A 530 8.22 -36.01 77.78
CA PHE A 530 8.47 -34.78 78.52
C PHE A 530 9.54 -35.07 79.57
N GLU A 531 10.79 -34.65 79.33
CA GLU A 531 11.63 -34.27 80.45
C GLU A 531 10.93 -33.08 81.12
N PRO A 532 10.64 -33.15 82.44
CA PRO A 532 9.93 -32.07 83.11
C PRO A 532 10.74 -30.78 82.93
N LYS A 533 10.05 -29.71 82.47
CA LYS A 533 10.66 -28.38 82.34
C LYS A 533 11.41 -28.06 83.63
N PRO A 534 12.66 -27.55 83.56
CA PRO A 534 13.36 -27.15 84.76
C PRO A 534 12.49 -26.16 85.53
N ILE A 535 12.29 -26.46 86.82
CA ILE A 535 11.46 -25.72 87.78
C ILE A 535 11.64 -24.19 87.70
N SER A 536 12.84 -23.76 87.27
CA SER A 536 13.21 -22.37 87.00
C SER A 536 12.37 -21.62 85.96
N LYS A 537 11.52 -22.31 85.19
CA LYS A 537 10.63 -21.72 84.17
C LYS A 537 9.14 -21.70 84.56
N LYS A 538 8.73 -22.16 85.76
CA LYS A 538 7.34 -21.96 86.25
C LYS A 538 7.09 -20.45 86.48
N LEU A 539 5.92 -19.95 86.07
CA LEU A 539 5.53 -18.52 86.18
C LEU A 539 5.55 -18.11 87.66
N GLY A 540 6.35 -17.10 88.03
CA GLY A 540 6.48 -16.67 89.43
C GLY A 540 7.70 -17.25 90.18
N TYR A 541 8.39 -18.27 89.66
CA TYR A 541 9.51 -18.95 90.35
C TYR A 541 10.63 -17.99 90.76
N LYS A 542 11.07 -17.11 89.85
CA LYS A 542 12.11 -16.12 90.17
C LYS A 542 11.66 -15.14 91.26
N GLY A 543 10.36 -14.83 91.32
CA GLY A 543 9.79 -13.94 92.34
C GLY A 543 9.80 -14.60 93.72
N ILE A 544 9.36 -15.87 93.80
CA ILE A 544 9.32 -16.62 95.05
C ILE A 544 10.73 -16.90 95.57
N VAL A 545 11.67 -17.31 94.71
CA VAL A 545 13.08 -17.51 95.11
C VAL A 545 13.72 -16.21 95.62
N ALA A 546 13.43 -15.07 94.99
CA ALA A 546 13.92 -13.78 95.46
C ALA A 546 13.31 -13.39 96.82
N GLN A 547 12.04 -13.71 97.05
CA GLN A 547 11.37 -13.48 98.33
C GLN A 547 11.93 -14.37 99.44
N CYS A 548 12.01 -15.69 99.22
CA CYS A 548 12.56 -16.64 100.20
C CYS A 548 14.02 -16.29 100.55
N LYS A 549 14.83 -15.84 99.58
CA LYS A 549 16.20 -15.37 99.85
C LYS A 549 16.23 -14.10 100.71
N ARG A 550 15.28 -13.18 100.55
CA ARG A 550 15.14 -11.99 101.40
C ARG A 550 14.74 -12.38 102.81
N ASP A 551 13.66 -13.16 102.94
CA ASP A 551 13.11 -13.62 104.21
C ASP A 551 14.19 -14.41 105.00
N PHE A 552 14.94 -15.29 104.33
CA PHE A 552 16.04 -16.03 104.94
C PHE A 552 17.19 -15.11 105.37
N LYS A 553 17.61 -14.16 104.53
CA LYS A 553 18.69 -13.23 104.86
C LYS A 553 18.34 -12.34 106.05
N GLU A 554 17.08 -11.92 106.15
CA GLU A 554 16.58 -11.13 107.27
C GLU A 554 16.51 -11.96 108.57
N ALA A 555 16.05 -13.22 108.46
CA ALA A 555 16.02 -14.14 109.59
C ALA A 555 17.45 -14.48 110.10
N VAL A 556 18.41 -14.69 109.20
CA VAL A 556 19.83 -14.89 109.57
C VAL A 556 20.42 -13.64 110.24
N ALA A 557 20.11 -12.44 109.72
CA ALA A 557 20.58 -11.19 110.31
C ALA A 557 20.03 -10.99 111.74
N LYS A 558 18.76 -11.34 111.98
CA LYS A 558 18.15 -11.33 113.33
C LYS A 558 18.75 -12.40 114.24
N LEU A 559 19.03 -13.60 113.72
CA LEU A 559 19.69 -14.68 114.47
C LEU A 559 21.11 -14.29 114.93
N GLN A 560 21.84 -13.53 114.11
CA GLN A 560 23.18 -13.03 114.42
C GLN A 560 23.20 -11.93 115.50
N GLN A 561 22.04 -11.33 115.83
CA GLN A 561 21.94 -10.21 116.78
C GLN A 561 21.61 -10.62 118.24
N GLY A 562 21.38 -11.91 118.53
CA GLY A 562 21.45 -12.44 119.90
C GLY A 562 20.21 -13.18 120.43
N LYS A 563 20.49 -14.41 120.88
CA LYS A 563 19.86 -15.36 121.82
C LYS A 563 18.33 -15.50 122.05
N GLU A 564 17.44 -14.61 121.59
CA GLU A 564 15.97 -14.89 121.57
C GLU A 564 15.40 -15.14 120.16
N ALA A 565 16.23 -15.07 119.13
CA ALA A 565 15.77 -15.16 117.73
C ALA A 565 15.79 -16.58 117.13
N LYS A 566 15.96 -17.65 117.94
CA LYS A 566 15.97 -19.03 117.40
C LYS A 566 14.59 -19.48 116.95
N GLU A 567 13.56 -19.24 117.77
CA GLU A 567 12.17 -19.57 117.40
C GLU A 567 11.70 -18.76 116.20
N ASP A 568 12.01 -17.47 116.15
CA ASP A 568 11.67 -16.62 115.00
C ASP A 568 12.37 -17.05 113.71
N PHE A 569 13.61 -17.57 113.81
CA PHE A 569 14.32 -18.12 112.66
C PHE A 569 13.71 -19.44 112.19
N PHE A 570 13.35 -20.34 113.10
CA PHE A 570 12.67 -21.58 112.73
C PHE A 570 11.28 -21.31 112.15
N LYS A 571 10.54 -20.34 112.70
CA LYS A 571 9.27 -19.87 112.14
C LYS A 571 9.44 -19.28 110.75
N ALA A 572 10.48 -18.46 110.52
CA ALA A 572 10.77 -17.94 109.18
C ALA A 572 11.17 -19.06 108.18
N LEU A 573 11.84 -20.11 108.65
CA LEU A 573 12.13 -21.29 107.83
C LEU A 573 10.87 -22.09 107.50
N ASP A 574 9.98 -22.27 108.47
CA ASP A 574 8.69 -22.93 108.26
C ASP A 574 7.79 -22.11 107.32
N ASP A 575 7.77 -20.79 107.44
CA ASP A 575 7.04 -19.90 106.53
C ASP A 575 7.62 -19.95 105.09
N ILE A 576 8.95 -20.01 104.95
CA ILE A 576 9.60 -20.22 103.64
C ILE A 576 9.24 -21.59 103.09
N ARG A 577 9.26 -22.62 103.93
CA ARG A 577 8.92 -24.00 103.55
C ARG A 577 7.47 -24.10 103.10
N ALA A 578 6.53 -23.54 103.87
CA ALA A 578 5.11 -23.51 103.53
C ALA A 578 4.88 -22.75 102.21
N LYS A 579 5.55 -21.62 101.97
CA LYS A 579 5.47 -20.88 100.70
C LYS A 579 6.03 -21.68 99.51
N VAL A 580 7.07 -22.48 99.72
CA VAL A 580 7.64 -23.36 98.69
C VAL A 580 6.69 -24.53 98.45
N GLU A 581 6.17 -25.16 99.50
CA GLU A 581 5.19 -26.26 99.41
C GLU A 581 3.89 -25.80 98.73
N ASP A 582 3.36 -24.63 99.06
CA ASP A 582 2.16 -24.05 98.42
C ASP A 582 2.37 -23.77 96.93
N TYR A 583 3.57 -23.32 96.53
CA TYR A 583 3.91 -23.10 95.12
C TYR A 583 4.18 -24.40 94.32
N PHE A 584 4.56 -25.48 94.99
CA PHE A 584 4.87 -26.77 94.36
C PHE A 584 3.80 -27.84 94.57
N GLY A 585 2.78 -27.57 95.41
CA GLY A 585 1.71 -28.50 95.81
C GLY A 585 0.54 -28.62 94.84
N GLU A 586 0.54 -27.87 93.74
CA GLU A 586 -0.34 -28.07 92.56
C GLU A 586 0.40 -28.71 91.37
#